data_AF-A0A0B6VX89-F1
#
_entry.id   AF-A0A0B6VX89-F1
#
_cell.length_a   1.000
_cell.length_b   1.000
_cell.length_c   1.000
_cell.angle_alpha   90.00
_cell.angle_beta   90.00
_cell.angle_gamma   90.00
#
_symmetry.space_group_name_H-M   'P 1'
#
loop_
_entity.id
_entity.type
_entity.pdbx_description
1 polymer ?
#
loop_
_entity_poly.entity_id
_entity_poly.type
_entity_poly.pdbx_seq_one_letter_code
_entity_poly.pdbx_strand_id
1 'polypeptide(L)'
;IDYLSAIEESHYVIAQANAALDEEGKFVDDLVACREAGETMLTAPANVHYMDVAPSQIVSVAASLIPFLEHDDANRALMGANMQRQAVPCLRPEKPVVGTGIERTVAVDSGTTVQALRGGLVDHVDAERVVIRVNDEENVAGEVGVDIYNLIKYTRSNQNTNINQRPIVKRGDRVAKGDVLADGASTDLGELALGQNMLIAFMPWNGYHFE
;
A
#
# COMPACT_ATOMS: atom_id res chain seq x y z
N ILE A 1 -12.84 0.74 -18.52
CA ILE A 1 -11.86 -0.24 -17.99
C ILE A 1 -12.56 -1.58 -18.06
N ASP A 2 -12.05 -2.47 -18.90
CA ASP A 2 -12.61 -3.80 -19.13
C ASP A 2 -11.65 -4.83 -18.54
N TYR A 3 -12.18 -5.82 -17.82
CA TYR A 3 -11.39 -6.93 -17.29
C TYR A 3 -11.36 -8.05 -18.33
N LEU A 4 -10.19 -8.28 -18.92
CA LEU A 4 -9.99 -9.29 -19.94
C LEU A 4 -9.38 -10.55 -19.32
N SER A 5 -9.90 -11.72 -19.71
CA SER A 5 -9.24 -13.00 -19.46
C SER A 5 -8.06 -13.21 -20.40
N ALA A 6 -7.14 -14.12 -20.06
CA ALA A 6 -5.99 -14.44 -20.91
C ALA A 6 -6.39 -14.92 -22.33
N ILE A 7 -7.58 -15.51 -22.48
CA ILE A 7 -8.11 -15.93 -23.79
C ILE A 7 -8.54 -14.72 -24.60
N GLU A 8 -9.26 -13.79 -23.99
CA GLU A 8 -9.73 -12.57 -24.65
C GLU A 8 -8.58 -11.62 -24.98
N GLU A 9 -7.62 -11.45 -24.07
CA GLU A 9 -6.42 -10.63 -24.25
C GLU A 9 -5.65 -11.03 -25.51
N SER A 10 -5.60 -12.32 -25.86
CA SER A 10 -4.86 -12.80 -27.03
C SER A 10 -5.37 -12.26 -28.37
N HIS A 11 -6.61 -11.75 -28.42
CA HIS A 11 -7.24 -11.20 -29.62
C HIS A 11 -7.05 -9.69 -29.78
N TYR A 12 -6.42 -9.02 -28.81
CA TYR A 12 -6.29 -7.57 -28.79
C TYR A 12 -4.83 -7.13 -28.76
N VAL A 13 -4.59 -5.95 -29.33
CA VAL A 13 -3.30 -5.25 -29.24
C VAL A 13 -3.34 -4.29 -28.06
N ILE A 14 -2.46 -4.51 -27.08
CA ILE A 14 -2.44 -3.78 -25.81
C ILE A 14 -1.18 -2.92 -25.70
N ALA A 15 -1.34 -1.60 -25.57
CA ALA A 15 -0.24 -0.67 -25.34
C ALA A 15 0.24 -0.69 -23.89
N GLN A 16 1.53 -0.40 -23.68
CA GLN A 16 2.13 -0.29 -22.35
C GLN A 16 1.64 0.97 -21.61
N ALA A 17 1.57 0.90 -20.28
CA ALA A 17 1.06 1.99 -19.44
C ALA A 17 1.92 3.27 -19.47
N ASN A 18 3.18 3.17 -19.91
CA ASN A 18 4.13 4.29 -20.00
C ASN A 18 4.16 4.95 -21.39
N ALA A 19 3.28 4.55 -22.32
CA ALA A 19 3.17 5.19 -23.62
C ALA A 19 2.77 6.67 -23.48
N ALA A 20 3.41 7.55 -24.25
CA ALA A 20 3.15 8.98 -24.18
C ALA A 20 1.79 9.34 -24.82
N LEU A 21 0.95 10.03 -24.05
CA LEU A 21 -0.36 10.52 -24.48
C LEU A 21 -0.41 12.05 -24.47
N ASP A 22 -1.20 12.63 -25.38
CA ASP A 22 -1.54 14.05 -25.37
C ASP A 22 -2.70 14.37 -24.40
N GLU A 23 -3.06 15.66 -24.27
CA GLU A 23 -4.16 16.10 -23.40
C GLU A 23 -5.54 15.58 -23.84
N GLU A 24 -5.68 15.15 -25.11
CA GLU A 24 -6.90 14.55 -25.65
C GLU A 24 -6.93 13.02 -25.51
N GLY A 25 -5.88 12.42 -24.93
CA GLY A 25 -5.76 10.97 -24.72
C GLY A 25 -5.34 10.18 -25.96
N LYS A 26 -4.73 10.83 -26.96
CA LYS A 26 -4.17 10.17 -28.15
C LYS A 26 -2.67 9.92 -27.96
N PHE A 27 -2.17 8.87 -28.60
CA PHE A 27 -0.74 8.58 -28.63
C PHE A 27 0.04 9.67 -29.37
N VAL A 28 1.13 10.13 -28.77
CA VAL A 28 2.01 11.15 -29.35
C VAL A 28 2.94 10.56 -30.42
N ASP A 29 3.38 9.32 -30.20
CA ASP A 29 4.32 8.63 -31.08
C ASP A 29 3.61 7.94 -32.25
N ASP A 30 4.23 7.98 -33.44
CA ASP A 30 3.74 7.29 -34.64
C ASP A 30 3.77 5.74 -34.51
N LEU A 31 4.62 5.24 -33.61
CA LEU A 31 4.77 3.82 -33.31
C LEU A 31 4.76 3.62 -31.79
N VAL A 32 3.83 2.79 -31.31
CA VAL A 32 3.61 2.51 -29.90
C VAL A 32 4.05 1.09 -29.58
N ALA A 33 4.80 0.93 -28.49
CA ALA A 33 5.16 -0.39 -27.95
C ALA A 33 3.93 -1.09 -27.36
N CYS A 34 3.58 -2.22 -27.95
CA CYS A 34 2.40 -3.00 -27.60
C CYS A 34 2.75 -4.48 -27.43
N ARG A 35 1.80 -5.22 -26.86
CA ARG A 35 1.79 -6.68 -26.87
C ARG A 35 0.56 -7.23 -27.58
N GLU A 36 0.74 -8.32 -28.32
CA GLU A 36 -0.33 -9.09 -28.96
C GLU A 36 0.03 -10.58 -28.86
N ALA A 37 -0.90 -11.41 -28.39
CA ALA A 37 -0.71 -12.86 -28.25
C ALA A 37 0.58 -13.30 -27.52
N GLY A 38 1.11 -12.48 -26.61
CA GLY A 38 2.33 -12.75 -25.84
C GLY A 38 3.63 -12.27 -26.48
N GLU A 39 3.60 -11.73 -27.71
CA GLU A 39 4.75 -11.12 -28.36
C GLU A 39 4.73 -9.60 -28.21
N THR A 40 5.92 -9.00 -28.13
CA THR A 40 6.07 -7.54 -28.08
C THR A 40 6.34 -6.99 -29.48
N MET A 41 5.61 -5.96 -29.86
CA MET A 41 5.69 -5.36 -31.19
C MET A 41 5.52 -3.85 -31.16
N LEU A 42 5.96 -3.17 -32.22
CA LEU A 42 5.65 -1.77 -32.46
C LEU A 42 4.52 -1.69 -33.50
N THR A 43 3.46 -0.95 -33.20
CA THR A 43 2.34 -0.75 -34.13
C THR A 43 1.91 0.71 -34.17
N ALA A 44 1.18 1.09 -35.22
CA ALA A 44 0.58 2.41 -35.31
C ALA A 44 -0.53 2.58 -34.25
N PRO A 45 -0.71 3.78 -33.67
CA PRO A 45 -1.79 4.10 -32.72
C PRO A 45 -3.18 3.61 -33.12
N ALA A 46 -3.49 3.63 -34.43
CA ALA A 46 -4.79 3.20 -34.96
C ALA A 46 -5.10 1.70 -34.78
N ASN A 47 -4.07 0.87 -34.56
CA ASN A 47 -4.22 -0.57 -34.37
C ASN A 47 -4.27 -0.98 -32.89
N VAL A 48 -4.09 -0.03 -31.96
CA VAL A 48 -4.12 -0.28 -30.53
C VAL A 48 -5.58 -0.37 -30.07
N HIS A 49 -5.93 -1.44 -29.37
CA HIS A 49 -7.29 -1.69 -28.88
C HIS A 49 -7.46 -1.32 -27.41
N TYR A 50 -6.45 -1.62 -26.59
CA TYR A 50 -6.45 -1.39 -25.15
C TYR A 50 -5.09 -0.85 -24.68
N MET A 51 -5.04 -0.36 -23.45
CA MET A 51 -3.82 0.11 -22.79
C MET A 51 -3.80 -0.40 -21.34
N ASP A 52 -2.62 -0.77 -20.87
CA ASP A 52 -2.37 -1.16 -19.48
C ASP A 52 -2.72 0.00 -18.52
N VAL A 53 -3.31 -0.31 -17.35
CA VAL A 53 -3.86 0.71 -16.43
C VAL A 53 -2.76 1.41 -15.64
N ALA A 54 -1.76 0.66 -15.17
CA ALA A 54 -0.65 1.18 -14.40
C ALA A 54 0.60 0.29 -14.57
N PRO A 55 1.82 0.85 -14.55
CA PRO A 55 3.05 0.05 -14.62
C PRO A 55 3.18 -0.98 -13.49
N SER A 56 2.62 -0.68 -12.31
CA SER A 56 2.66 -1.55 -11.14
C SER A 56 1.70 -2.74 -11.21
N GLN A 57 0.82 -2.84 -12.21
CA GLN A 57 -0.17 -3.92 -12.28
C GLN A 57 0.45 -5.31 -12.50
N ILE A 58 1.69 -5.37 -13.02
CA ILE A 58 2.39 -6.64 -13.32
C ILE A 58 3.08 -7.24 -12.10
N VAL A 59 3.26 -6.45 -11.03
CA VAL A 59 3.99 -6.85 -9.83
C VAL A 59 3.03 -7.11 -8.66
N SER A 60 3.39 -8.07 -7.80
CA SER A 60 2.65 -8.33 -6.57
C SER A 60 2.82 -7.20 -5.56
N VAL A 61 1.88 -7.07 -4.62
CA VAL A 61 1.93 -6.07 -3.53
C VAL A 61 3.28 -6.05 -2.80
N ALA A 62 3.89 -7.21 -2.52
CA ALA A 62 5.17 -7.28 -1.83
C ALA A 62 6.33 -6.72 -2.69
N ALA A 63 6.32 -6.98 -3.99
CA ALA A 63 7.32 -6.41 -4.89
C ALA A 63 7.09 -4.91 -5.11
N SER A 64 5.83 -4.45 -5.13
CA SER A 64 5.47 -3.03 -5.23
C SER A 64 5.89 -2.19 -4.03
N LEU A 65 6.26 -2.81 -2.89
CA LEU A 65 6.82 -2.12 -1.72
C LEU A 65 8.33 -1.85 -1.84
N ILE A 66 9.00 -2.38 -2.87
CA ILE A 66 10.43 -2.17 -3.09
C ILE A 66 10.61 -0.89 -3.93
N PRO A 67 11.17 0.20 -3.37
CA PRO A 67 11.49 1.37 -4.17
C PRO A 67 12.63 1.06 -5.14
N PHE A 68 12.66 1.73 -6.30
CA PHE A 68 13.68 1.55 -7.33
C PHE A 68 13.78 0.13 -7.89
N LEU A 69 12.67 -0.60 -7.92
CA LEU A 69 12.60 -1.99 -8.41
C LEU A 69 13.12 -2.14 -9.84
N GLU A 70 12.97 -1.11 -10.67
CA GLU A 70 13.49 -1.04 -12.04
C GLU A 70 15.02 -1.08 -12.15
N HIS A 71 15.73 -0.85 -11.04
CA HIS A 71 17.19 -0.87 -10.97
C HIS A 71 17.75 -2.15 -10.34
N ASP A 72 16.88 -3.03 -9.84
CA ASP A 72 17.26 -4.30 -9.22
C ASP A 72 17.13 -5.46 -10.21
N ASP A 73 18.00 -6.47 -10.08
CA ASP A 73 17.79 -7.72 -10.81
C ASP A 73 16.64 -8.54 -10.20
N ALA A 74 15.99 -9.34 -11.04
CA ALA A 74 14.79 -10.09 -10.66
C ALA A 74 15.01 -11.06 -9.49
N ASN A 75 16.21 -11.64 -9.34
CA ASN A 75 16.48 -12.57 -8.24
C ASN A 75 16.60 -11.81 -6.91
N ARG A 76 17.22 -10.62 -6.91
CA ARG A 76 17.28 -9.75 -5.72
C ARG A 76 15.92 -9.21 -5.34
N ALA A 77 15.12 -8.77 -6.31
CA ALA A 77 13.73 -8.37 -6.07
C ALA A 77 12.91 -9.51 -5.43
N LEU A 78 13.05 -10.74 -5.93
CA LEU A 78 12.40 -11.92 -5.36
C LEU A 78 12.84 -12.18 -3.92
N MET A 79 14.15 -12.12 -3.65
CA MET A 79 14.67 -12.29 -2.29
C MET A 79 14.16 -11.18 -1.36
N GLY A 80 14.18 -9.92 -1.81
CA GLY A 80 13.68 -8.77 -1.05
C GLY A 80 12.21 -8.91 -0.67
N ALA A 81 11.34 -9.23 -1.62
CA ALA A 81 9.92 -9.46 -1.36
C ALA A 81 9.67 -10.63 -0.39
N ASN A 82 10.48 -11.68 -0.45
CA ASN A 82 10.39 -12.81 0.48
C ASN A 82 10.89 -12.45 1.89
N MET A 83 11.96 -11.68 1.99
CA MET A 83 12.52 -11.22 3.26
C MET A 83 11.55 -10.27 3.99
N GLN A 84 10.85 -9.39 3.26
CA GLN A 84 9.83 -8.50 3.84
C GLN A 84 8.74 -9.27 4.60
N ARG A 85 8.31 -10.45 4.09
CA ARG A 85 7.30 -11.29 4.75
C ARG A 85 7.76 -11.93 6.06
N GLN A 86 9.07 -11.94 6.31
CA GLN A 86 9.68 -12.53 7.51
C GLN A 86 10.05 -11.47 8.55
N ALA A 87 9.88 -10.18 8.22
CA ALA A 87 10.15 -9.08 9.14
C ALA A 87 9.25 -9.18 10.38
N VAL A 88 9.87 -9.19 11.55
CA VAL A 88 9.17 -9.21 12.84
C VAL A 88 8.91 -7.76 13.28
N PRO A 89 7.70 -7.44 13.78
CA PRO A 89 7.38 -6.08 14.23
C PRO A 89 8.36 -5.54 15.28
N CYS A 90 8.92 -4.37 15.01
CA CYS A 90 9.73 -3.63 15.98
C CYS A 90 8.86 -3.12 17.14
N LEU A 91 9.47 -2.88 18.31
CA LEU A 91 8.79 -2.24 19.43
C LEU A 91 8.29 -0.83 19.08
N ARG A 92 9.08 -0.13 18.27
CA ARG A 92 8.77 1.21 17.72
C ARG A 92 9.01 1.16 16.21
N PRO A 93 8.01 0.75 15.42
CA PRO A 93 8.10 0.83 13.98
C PRO A 93 8.18 2.30 13.55
N GLU A 94 8.88 2.55 12.45
CA GLU A 94 9.04 3.87 11.85
C GLU A 94 8.73 3.73 10.36
N LYS A 95 7.88 4.60 9.83
CA LYS A 95 7.56 4.59 8.40
C LYS A 95 8.82 4.79 7.55
N PRO A 96 8.89 4.18 6.35
CA PRO A 96 10.04 4.33 5.48
C PRO A 96 10.20 5.79 5.04
N VAL A 97 11.42 6.32 5.09
CA VAL A 97 11.71 7.66 4.54
C VAL A 97 11.59 7.67 3.01
N VAL A 98 11.82 6.52 2.37
CA VAL A 98 11.65 6.32 0.93
C VAL A 98 10.69 5.16 0.73
N GLY A 99 9.48 5.45 0.24
CA GLY A 99 8.42 4.47 -0.03
C GLY A 99 7.89 4.59 -1.46
N THR A 100 6.92 3.73 -1.80
CA THR A 100 6.30 3.67 -3.14
C THR A 100 4.87 4.21 -3.18
N GLY A 101 4.27 4.47 -2.02
CA GLY A 101 2.90 4.96 -1.84
C GLY A 101 1.86 3.86 -1.61
N ILE A 102 2.23 2.58 -1.80
CA ILE A 102 1.32 1.46 -1.54
C ILE A 102 1.25 1.09 -0.06
N GLU A 103 2.17 1.59 0.77
CA GLU A 103 2.30 1.26 2.20
C GLU A 103 1.00 1.50 2.97
N ARG A 104 0.30 2.60 2.66
CA ARG A 104 -0.99 2.94 3.26
C ARG A 104 -2.07 1.93 2.85
N THR A 105 -2.16 1.60 1.57
CA THR A 105 -3.11 0.60 1.07
C THR A 105 -2.88 -0.75 1.74
N VAL A 106 -1.62 -1.18 1.86
CA VAL A 106 -1.29 -2.45 2.54
C VAL A 106 -1.68 -2.41 4.01
N ALA A 107 -1.38 -1.34 4.74
CA ALA A 107 -1.72 -1.22 6.15
C ALA A 107 -3.24 -1.20 6.39
N VAL A 108 -3.99 -0.48 5.56
CA VAL A 108 -5.45 -0.36 5.60
C VAL A 108 -6.11 -1.70 5.24
N ASP A 109 -5.77 -2.28 4.09
CA ASP A 109 -6.42 -3.49 3.57
C ASP A 109 -6.03 -4.77 4.33
N SER A 110 -4.90 -4.75 5.07
CA SER A 110 -4.51 -5.86 5.94
C SER A 110 -5.46 -6.10 7.11
N GLY A 111 -6.27 -5.09 7.50
CA GLY A 111 -7.14 -5.15 8.67
C GLY A 111 -6.41 -5.12 10.02
N THR A 112 -5.09 -4.83 10.02
CA THR A 112 -4.32 -4.68 11.27
C THR A 112 -4.55 -3.33 11.95
N THR A 113 -4.80 -2.29 11.14
CA THR A 113 -5.17 -0.94 11.58
C THR A 113 -6.66 -0.86 11.90
N VAL A 114 -7.02 0.04 12.81
CA VAL A 114 -8.43 0.31 13.14
C VAL A 114 -8.90 1.51 12.32
N GLN A 115 -9.95 1.33 11.52
CA GLN A 115 -10.49 2.37 10.64
C GLN A 115 -11.82 2.89 11.15
N ALA A 116 -12.09 4.18 10.87
CA ALA A 116 -13.37 4.79 11.13
C ALA A 116 -14.44 4.25 10.15
N LEU A 117 -15.50 3.65 10.68
CA LEU A 117 -16.65 3.20 9.88
C LEU A 117 -17.50 4.38 9.39
N ARG A 118 -17.54 5.44 10.20
CA ARG A 118 -18.27 6.70 9.96
C ARG A 118 -17.38 7.88 10.36
N GLY A 119 -17.53 8.99 9.66
CA GLY A 119 -16.90 10.25 9.99
C GLY A 119 -17.50 10.89 11.24
N GLY A 120 -16.69 11.69 11.91
CA GLY A 120 -17.10 12.31 13.17
C GLY A 120 -16.00 13.11 13.86
N LEU A 121 -16.32 13.52 15.08
CA LEU A 121 -15.39 14.16 16.01
C LEU A 121 -14.94 13.17 17.06
N VAL A 122 -13.63 13.07 17.28
CA VAL A 122 -13.05 12.23 18.33
C VAL A 122 -13.38 12.83 19.70
N ASP A 123 -14.29 12.18 20.43
CA ASP A 123 -14.78 12.65 21.73
C ASP A 123 -13.87 12.23 22.88
N HIS A 124 -13.36 11.00 22.81
CA HIS A 124 -12.47 10.41 23.81
C HIS A 124 -11.45 9.47 23.16
N VAL A 125 -10.22 9.50 23.66
CA VAL A 125 -9.13 8.60 23.27
C VAL A 125 -8.43 8.14 24.53
N ASP A 126 -8.28 6.83 24.67
CA ASP A 126 -7.39 6.21 25.65
C ASP A 126 -6.55 5.11 24.97
N ALA A 127 -5.70 4.43 25.73
CA ALA A 127 -4.81 3.41 25.17
C ALA A 127 -5.53 2.13 24.71
N GLU A 128 -6.79 1.92 25.11
CA GLU A 128 -7.58 0.70 24.90
C GLU A 128 -8.81 0.93 24.01
N ARG A 129 -9.27 2.18 23.83
CA ARG A 129 -10.41 2.52 22.99
C ARG A 129 -10.37 3.94 22.45
N VAL A 130 -11.04 4.11 21.31
CA VAL A 130 -11.31 5.39 20.67
C VAL A 130 -12.82 5.56 20.56
N VAL A 131 -13.34 6.73 20.96
CA VAL A 131 -14.76 7.05 20.91
C VAL A 131 -14.97 8.22 19.94
N ILE A 132 -15.79 8.00 18.93
CA ILE A 132 -16.12 8.99 17.90
C ILE A 132 -17.58 9.37 18.04
N ARG A 133 -17.85 10.67 18.15
CA ARG A 133 -19.18 11.23 17.96
C ARG A 133 -19.43 11.40 16.47
N VAL A 134 -20.35 10.61 15.94
CA VAL A 134 -20.65 10.53 14.51
C VAL A 134 -21.27 11.84 14.03
N ASN A 135 -20.96 12.26 12.80
CA ASN A 135 -21.61 13.41 12.17
C ASN A 135 -23.10 13.15 11.98
N ASP A 136 -23.94 14.17 12.17
CA ASP A 136 -25.40 14.03 12.04
C ASP A 136 -25.84 13.53 10.64
N GLU A 137 -25.09 13.87 9.59
CA GLU A 137 -25.34 13.44 8.20
C GLU A 137 -25.09 11.94 7.99
N GLU A 138 -24.14 11.35 8.73
CA GLU A 138 -23.78 9.93 8.65
C GLU A 138 -24.49 9.10 9.73
N ASN A 139 -25.30 9.76 10.58
CA ASN A 139 -26.03 9.11 11.65
C ASN A 139 -27.30 8.46 11.10
N VAL A 140 -27.53 7.20 11.46
CA VAL A 140 -28.74 6.46 11.05
C VAL A 140 -29.82 6.69 12.11
N ALA A 141 -31.01 7.11 11.68
CA ALA A 141 -32.12 7.37 12.58
C ALA A 141 -32.46 6.13 13.42
N GLY A 142 -32.30 6.23 14.73
CA GLY A 142 -32.53 5.13 15.70
C GLY A 142 -31.25 4.51 16.26
N GLU A 143 -30.08 4.83 15.74
CA GLU A 143 -28.79 4.40 16.29
C GLU A 143 -28.23 5.39 17.32
N VAL A 144 -27.35 4.87 18.19
CA VAL A 144 -26.55 5.71 19.06
C VAL A 144 -25.50 6.41 18.19
N GLY A 145 -25.53 7.76 18.15
CA GLY A 145 -24.60 8.59 17.36
C GLY A 145 -23.16 8.61 17.88
N VAL A 146 -22.71 7.51 18.48
CA VAL A 146 -21.38 7.33 19.07
C VAL A 146 -20.84 5.96 18.68
N ASP A 147 -19.68 5.95 18.02
CA ASP A 147 -18.93 4.74 17.70
C ASP A 147 -17.81 4.52 18.72
N ILE A 148 -17.70 3.29 19.21
CA ILE A 148 -16.66 2.88 20.16
C ILE A 148 -15.80 1.80 19.50
N TYR A 149 -14.51 2.09 19.37
CA TYR A 149 -13.52 1.19 18.79
C TYR A 149 -12.61 0.68 19.90
N ASN A 150 -12.70 -0.60 20.25
CA ASN A 150 -11.81 -1.23 21.23
C ASN A 150 -10.54 -1.73 20.53
N LEU A 151 -9.38 -1.42 21.12
CA LEU A 151 -8.06 -1.72 20.59
C LEU A 151 -7.53 -3.04 21.18
N ILE A 152 -6.87 -3.83 20.34
CA ILE A 152 -6.19 -5.06 20.77
C ILE A 152 -4.89 -4.69 21.47
N LYS A 153 -4.72 -5.11 22.73
CA LYS A 153 -3.50 -4.84 23.52
C LYS A 153 -2.71 -6.12 23.78
N TYR A 154 -1.40 -6.05 23.54
CA TYR A 154 -0.40 -7.05 23.93
C TYR A 154 -0.83 -8.52 23.76
N THR A 155 -1.45 -8.83 22.63
CA THR A 155 -1.95 -10.19 22.34
C THR A 155 -0.89 -10.97 21.56
N ARG A 156 -0.76 -12.27 21.82
CA ARG A 156 0.22 -13.12 21.13
C ARG A 156 -0.30 -13.53 19.75
N SER A 157 0.54 -13.42 18.71
CA SER A 157 0.25 -13.95 17.37
C SER A 157 0.57 -15.45 17.25
N ASN A 158 0.20 -16.06 16.12
CA ASN A 158 0.53 -17.46 15.82
C ASN A 158 2.05 -17.71 15.73
N GLN A 159 2.83 -16.72 15.29
CA GLN A 159 4.29 -16.77 15.19
C GLN A 159 4.98 -16.31 16.49
N ASN A 160 4.25 -16.24 17.60
CA ASN A 160 4.75 -15.78 18.91
C ASN A 160 5.26 -14.32 18.91
N THR A 161 4.76 -13.49 17.99
CA THR A 161 5.01 -12.04 17.99
C THR A 161 3.93 -11.30 18.79
N ASN A 162 4.09 -9.99 18.97
CA ASN A 162 3.15 -9.14 19.69
C ASN A 162 2.20 -8.42 18.73
N ILE A 163 0.89 -8.57 18.95
CA ILE A 163 -0.16 -7.79 18.32
C ILE A 163 -0.61 -6.73 19.33
N ASN A 164 -0.35 -5.46 19.01
CA ASN A 164 -0.71 -4.33 19.84
C ASN A 164 -1.10 -3.15 18.97
N GLN A 165 -2.30 -2.63 19.20
CA GLN A 165 -2.83 -1.46 18.54
C GLN A 165 -2.58 -0.21 19.38
N ARG A 166 -2.28 0.91 18.72
CA ARG A 166 -1.93 2.19 19.34
C ARG A 166 -2.75 3.30 18.68
N PRO A 167 -3.53 4.08 19.43
CA PRO A 167 -4.31 5.18 18.85
C PRO A 167 -3.36 6.22 18.26
N ILE A 168 -3.70 6.74 17.07
CA ILE A 168 -2.96 7.83 16.41
C ILE A 168 -3.71 9.15 16.47
N VAL A 169 -5.04 9.10 16.57
CA VAL A 169 -5.90 10.27 16.70
C VAL A 169 -5.85 10.87 18.11
N LYS A 170 -6.14 12.15 18.20
CA LYS A 170 -6.26 12.90 19.45
C LYS A 170 -7.70 13.36 19.66
N ARG A 171 -8.04 13.61 20.92
CA ARG A 171 -9.33 14.19 21.28
C ARG A 171 -9.52 15.53 20.57
N GLY A 172 -10.66 15.70 19.91
CA GLY A 172 -11.00 16.89 19.14
C GLY A 172 -10.63 16.81 17.65
N ASP A 173 -9.94 15.76 17.21
CA ASP A 173 -9.67 15.56 15.80
C ASP A 173 -10.98 15.26 15.05
N ARG A 174 -11.05 15.72 13.79
CA ARG A 174 -12.13 15.38 12.86
C ARG A 174 -11.62 14.27 11.94
N VAL A 175 -12.39 13.20 11.84
CA VAL A 175 -12.05 12.06 10.99
C VAL A 175 -13.16 11.81 9.98
N ALA A 176 -12.79 11.35 8.81
CA ALA A 176 -13.71 10.88 7.78
C ALA A 176 -13.84 9.36 7.83
N LYS A 177 -14.88 8.84 7.19
CA LYS A 177 -15.01 7.40 6.95
C LYS A 177 -13.77 6.86 6.21
N GLY A 178 -13.19 5.78 6.73
CA GLY A 178 -11.99 5.13 6.21
C GLY A 178 -10.67 5.66 6.78
N ASP A 179 -10.69 6.73 7.59
CA ASP A 179 -9.47 7.20 8.25
C ASP A 179 -8.97 6.20 9.30
N VAL A 180 -7.65 6.08 9.42
CA VAL A 180 -7.02 5.23 10.42
C VAL A 180 -7.07 5.92 11.78
N LEU A 181 -7.65 5.23 12.76
CA LEU A 181 -7.81 5.69 14.15
C LEU A 181 -6.69 5.17 15.05
N ALA A 182 -6.23 3.94 14.78
CA ALA A 182 -5.15 3.30 15.50
C ALA A 182 -4.29 2.45 14.58
N ASP A 183 -2.98 2.55 14.78
CA ASP A 183 -1.99 1.69 14.14
C ASP A 183 -1.99 0.31 14.77
N GLY A 184 -1.74 -0.72 13.96
CA GLY A 184 -1.46 -2.08 14.38
C GLY A 184 0.03 -2.37 14.55
N ALA A 185 0.36 -3.67 14.54
CA ALA A 185 1.75 -4.13 14.52
C ALA A 185 2.41 -3.77 13.17
N SER A 186 3.64 -3.27 13.22
CA SER A 186 4.39 -2.81 12.02
C SER A 186 3.66 -1.76 11.18
N THR A 187 2.97 -0.82 11.82
CA THR A 187 2.39 0.34 11.15
C THR A 187 2.70 1.62 11.92
N ASP A 188 2.83 2.72 11.19
CA ASP A 188 3.11 4.07 11.70
C ASP A 188 2.31 5.09 10.89
N LEU A 189 1.40 5.80 11.55
CA LEU A 189 0.49 6.80 10.97
C LEU A 189 -0.34 6.26 9.78
N GLY A 190 -0.79 5.01 9.89
CA GLY A 190 -1.58 4.35 8.85
C GLY A 190 -0.78 3.83 7.65
N GLU A 191 0.56 3.89 7.71
CA GLU A 191 1.46 3.31 6.70
C GLU A 191 2.15 2.05 7.23
N LEU A 192 2.45 1.12 6.33
CA LEU A 192 3.23 -0.07 6.64
C LEU A 192 4.67 0.33 7.03
N ALA A 193 5.10 -0.11 8.21
CA ALA A 193 6.38 0.21 8.82
C ALA A 193 7.01 -1.07 9.40
N LEU A 194 7.60 -1.90 8.53
CA LEU A 194 8.18 -3.20 8.90
C LEU A 194 9.48 -3.11 9.72
N GLY A 195 10.16 -1.95 9.69
CA GLY A 195 11.49 -1.78 10.27
C GLY A 195 11.75 -0.36 10.77
N GLN A 196 13.01 0.08 10.67
CA GLN A 196 13.48 1.40 11.08
C GLN A 196 14.45 1.97 10.06
N ASN A 197 14.55 3.30 9.98
CA ASN A 197 15.51 3.98 9.13
C ASN A 197 16.87 4.07 9.85
N MET A 198 17.95 3.65 9.20
CA MET A 198 19.31 3.71 9.75
C MET A 198 20.24 4.52 8.85
N LEU A 199 21.18 5.25 9.45
CA LEU A 199 22.25 5.90 8.69
C LEU A 199 23.31 4.87 8.32
N ILE A 200 23.48 4.64 7.01
CA ILE A 200 24.39 3.63 6.46
C ILE A 200 25.53 4.32 5.72
N ALA A 201 26.75 3.80 5.87
CA ALA A 201 27.91 4.19 5.10
C ALA A 201 28.48 2.98 4.34
N PHE A 202 28.68 3.13 3.03
CA PHE A 202 29.32 2.12 2.21
C PHE A 202 30.85 2.29 2.27
N MET A 203 31.50 1.60 3.21
CA MET A 203 32.95 1.60 3.36
C MET A 203 33.46 0.26 3.91
N PRO A 204 34.66 -0.20 3.53
CA PRO A 204 35.30 -1.31 4.21
C PRO A 204 35.64 -0.90 5.65
N TRP A 205 35.38 -1.81 6.61
CA TRP A 205 35.67 -1.56 8.02
C TRP A 205 36.38 -2.74 8.66
N ASN A 206 37.71 -2.75 8.63
CA ASN A 206 38.58 -3.69 9.35
C ASN A 206 38.18 -5.18 9.25
N GLY A 207 37.55 -5.60 8.16
CA GLY A 207 37.05 -6.98 8.00
C GLY A 207 35.78 -7.34 8.77
N TYR A 208 35.17 -6.41 9.53
CA TYR A 208 33.93 -6.68 10.27
C TYR A 208 32.70 -6.89 9.37
N HIS A 209 32.78 -6.50 8.10
CA HIS A 209 31.75 -6.70 7.09
C HIS A 209 32.25 -7.58 5.93
N PHE A 210 33.26 -8.42 6.19
CA PHE A 210 33.78 -9.38 5.22
C PHE A 210 32.96 -10.67 5.25
N GLU A 211 32.71 -11.25 4.07
CA GLU A 211 32.11 -12.57 3.85
C GLU A 211 33.18 -13.57 3.39
#